data_AF-A0A061NSP3-F1
#
_entry.id   AF-A0A061NSP3-F1
#
_cell.length_a   1.000
_cell.length_b   1.000
_cell.length_c   1.000
_cell.angle_alpha   90.00
_cell.angle_beta   90.00
_cell.angle_gamma   90.00
#
_symmetry.space_group_name_H-M   'P 1'
#
loop_
_entity.id
_entity.type
_entity.pdbx_description
1 polymer ?
#
loop_
_entity_poly.entity_id
_entity_poly.type
_entity_poly.pdbx_seq_one_letter_code
_entity_poly.pdbx_strand_id
1 'polypeptide(L)'
;MNDHINIIKAPAKMQFPIRAGKVHVSEETQCKIEQHWQEINKDNTFFRGTLYRMDDIKLTADELTIGMKETEYAHHLYAKNNRLSKEEACPILAPVAFVVSSDGYLLFGRMGGQTAKPGVIQCAGGGIDQEDVSLNEIDVVSNVTREVEEELGINVKDDHEAKAFFADKLVFPDRMGWLAIVFQLHSTFTRDQLVKRVNRHNEQLRNKGEIPEFEEVITVKNIPSDIGQFLQEHHKELIRYLRPLLYNML
;
A
#
# COMPACT_ATOMS: atom_id res chain seq x y z
N MET A 1 -5.06 8.74 -21.40
CA MET A 1 -6.42 8.50 -20.88
C MET A 1 -6.23 8.16 -19.42
N ASN A 2 -6.77 8.96 -18.50
CA ASN A 2 -6.81 8.59 -17.09
C ASN A 2 -7.83 7.46 -17.00
N ASP A 3 -7.39 6.27 -16.60
CA ASP A 3 -8.32 5.17 -16.30
C ASP A 3 -9.27 5.66 -15.20
N HIS A 4 -10.58 5.45 -15.41
CA HIS A 4 -11.57 5.73 -14.39
C HIS A 4 -11.26 4.90 -13.14
N ILE A 5 -11.40 5.52 -11.96
CA ILE A 5 -11.12 4.89 -10.67
C ILE A 5 -12.45 4.58 -9.98
N ASN A 6 -12.61 3.31 -9.62
CA ASN A 6 -13.73 2.80 -8.85
C ASN A 6 -13.40 2.89 -7.36
N ILE A 7 -14.36 3.37 -6.58
CA ILE A 7 -14.33 3.34 -5.12
C ILE A 7 -15.63 2.68 -4.67
N ILE A 8 -15.53 1.53 -4.03
CA ILE A 8 -16.70 0.79 -3.51
C ILE A 8 -16.46 0.42 -2.05
N LYS A 9 -17.54 0.16 -1.32
CA LYS A 9 -17.45 -0.39 0.04
C LYS A 9 -16.75 -1.76 -0.01
N ALA A 10 -15.86 -2.01 0.94
CA ALA A 10 -15.23 -3.32 1.10
C ALA A 10 -16.29 -4.37 1.46
N PRO A 11 -16.33 -5.52 0.77
CA PRO A 11 -17.21 -6.61 1.12
C PRO A 11 -16.87 -7.19 2.51
N ALA A 12 -17.88 -7.74 3.20
CA ALA A 12 -17.70 -8.29 4.55
C ALA A 12 -16.84 -9.55 4.57
N LYS A 13 -16.84 -10.31 3.47
CA LYS A 13 -16.01 -11.52 3.30
C LYS A 13 -14.97 -11.26 2.23
N MET A 14 -13.71 -11.42 2.59
CA MET A 14 -12.59 -11.28 1.66
C MET A 14 -11.64 -12.47 1.82
N GLN A 15 -11.24 -13.06 0.70
CA GLN A 15 -10.34 -14.22 0.66
C GLN A 15 -9.27 -14.02 -0.41
N PHE A 16 -8.05 -14.44 -0.08
CA PHE A 16 -6.87 -14.22 -0.92
C PHE A 16 -6.06 -15.50 -1.14
N PRO A 17 -6.68 -16.56 -1.69
CA PRO A 17 -6.03 -17.86 -1.84
C PRO A 17 -4.86 -17.80 -2.84
N ILE A 18 -3.75 -18.45 -2.47
CA ILE A 18 -2.61 -18.65 -3.35
C ILE A 18 -2.93 -19.75 -4.36
N ARG A 19 -2.80 -19.42 -5.64
CA ARG A 19 -2.93 -20.36 -6.76
C ARG A 19 -1.61 -21.08 -6.99
N ALA A 20 -1.71 -22.35 -7.34
CA ALA A 20 -0.54 -23.15 -7.68
C ALA A 20 0.15 -22.62 -8.95
N GLY A 21 1.49 -22.71 -8.96
CA GLY A 21 2.33 -22.31 -10.08
C GLY A 21 2.80 -20.85 -10.01
N LYS A 22 3.94 -20.58 -10.66
CA LYS A 22 4.48 -19.22 -10.81
C LYS A 22 3.85 -18.52 -12.00
N VAL A 23 3.89 -17.20 -11.98
CA VAL A 23 3.51 -16.37 -13.12
C VAL A 23 4.36 -16.76 -14.33
N HIS A 24 3.70 -17.02 -15.46
CA HIS A 24 4.41 -17.24 -16.70
C HIS A 24 4.84 -15.90 -17.30
N VAL A 25 6.14 -15.79 -17.59
CA VAL A 25 6.73 -14.67 -18.31
C VAL A 25 7.50 -15.28 -19.49
N SER A 26 7.36 -14.71 -20.69
CA SER A 26 8.08 -15.22 -21.86
C SER A 26 9.59 -15.05 -21.69
N GLU A 27 10.39 -15.86 -22.39
CA GLU A 27 11.85 -15.74 -22.35
C GLU A 27 12.33 -14.34 -22.76
N GLU A 28 11.67 -13.71 -23.74
CA GLU A 28 11.96 -12.35 -24.17
C GLU A 28 11.73 -11.34 -23.03
N THR A 29 10.58 -11.43 -22.36
CA THR A 29 10.25 -10.54 -21.24
C THR A 29 11.16 -10.81 -20.05
N GLN A 30 11.51 -12.07 -19.76
CA GLN A 30 12.45 -12.42 -18.69
C GLN A 30 13.82 -11.78 -18.93
N CYS A 31 14.36 -11.86 -20.16
CA CYS A 31 15.61 -11.19 -20.51
C CYS A 31 15.57 -9.68 -20.23
N LYS A 32 14.44 -9.01 -20.54
CA LYS A 32 14.26 -7.59 -20.27
C LYS A 32 14.14 -7.28 -18.77
N ILE A 33 13.49 -8.15 -18.00
CA ILE A 33 13.43 -8.04 -16.53
C ILE A 33 14.84 -8.14 -15.94
N GLU A 34 15.66 -9.11 -16.38
CA GLU A 34 17.03 -9.27 -15.90
C GLU A 34 17.90 -8.05 -16.23
N GLN A 35 17.82 -7.56 -17.47
CA GLN A 35 18.53 -6.35 -17.89
C GLN A 35 18.14 -5.15 -17.03
N HIS A 36 16.83 -4.93 -16.85
CA HIS A 36 16.32 -3.85 -16.02
C HIS A 36 16.76 -3.99 -14.55
N TRP A 37 16.73 -5.21 -14.00
CA TRP A 37 17.17 -5.48 -12.63
C TRP A 37 18.65 -5.15 -12.43
N GLN A 38 19.51 -5.58 -13.35
CA GLN A 38 20.93 -5.24 -13.33
C GLN A 38 21.17 -3.74 -13.42
N GLU A 39 20.31 -3.00 -14.13
CA GLU A 39 20.41 -1.55 -14.26
C GLU A 39 20.01 -0.79 -12.99
N ILE A 40 18.87 -1.15 -12.39
CA ILE A 40 18.32 -0.44 -11.23
C ILE A 40 18.96 -0.85 -9.90
N ASN A 41 19.55 -2.05 -9.84
CA ASN A 41 20.18 -2.59 -8.64
C ASN A 41 21.71 -2.66 -8.73
N LYS A 42 22.34 -1.77 -9.53
CA LYS A 42 23.81 -1.71 -9.69
C LYS A 42 24.55 -1.55 -8.37
N ASP A 43 23.97 -0.80 -7.45
CA ASP A 43 24.54 -0.51 -6.13
C ASP A 43 24.15 -1.56 -5.07
N ASN A 44 23.44 -2.63 -5.46
CA ASN A 44 22.94 -3.70 -4.59
C ASN A 44 22.07 -3.20 -3.41
N THR A 45 21.30 -2.14 -3.63
CA THR A 45 20.41 -1.54 -2.63
C THR A 45 19.07 -2.25 -2.50
N PHE A 46 18.63 -2.97 -3.53
CA PHE A 46 17.37 -3.71 -3.55
C PHE A 46 17.59 -5.20 -3.32
N PHE A 47 16.70 -5.78 -2.51
CA PHE A 47 16.58 -7.23 -2.34
C PHE A 47 15.58 -7.80 -3.36
N ARG A 48 15.95 -8.89 -4.05
CA ARG A 48 15.05 -9.57 -5.01
C ARG A 48 14.15 -10.56 -4.28
N GLY A 49 13.16 -10.02 -3.57
CA GLY A 49 12.20 -10.81 -2.79
C GLY A 49 11.09 -11.44 -3.61
N THR A 50 10.47 -12.46 -3.01
CA THR A 50 9.17 -13.00 -3.44
C THR A 50 8.08 -11.96 -3.23
N LEU A 51 7.17 -11.85 -4.19
CA LEU A 51 5.97 -11.03 -4.14
C LEU A 51 4.75 -11.85 -4.59
N TYR A 52 3.56 -11.27 -4.42
CA TYR A 52 2.33 -11.84 -4.94
C TYR A 52 1.61 -10.86 -5.87
N ARG A 53 1.16 -11.34 -7.03
CA ARG A 53 0.28 -10.60 -7.94
C ARG A 53 -1.12 -11.20 -7.96
N MET A 54 -2.09 -10.38 -8.33
CA MET A 54 -3.45 -10.81 -8.60
C MET A 54 -3.50 -11.61 -9.91
N ASP A 55 -4.21 -12.74 -9.89
CA ASP A 55 -4.39 -13.67 -11.01
C ASP A 55 -5.83 -13.68 -11.50
N ASP A 56 -6.76 -13.97 -10.58
CA ASP A 56 -8.20 -13.95 -10.82
C ASP A 56 -8.90 -13.14 -9.73
N ILE A 57 -9.98 -12.43 -10.10
CA ILE A 57 -10.76 -11.62 -9.17
C ILE A 57 -12.23 -11.95 -9.35
N LYS A 58 -12.90 -12.29 -8.25
CA LYS A 58 -14.35 -12.43 -8.16
C LYS A 58 -14.84 -11.44 -7.12
N LEU A 59 -15.62 -10.47 -7.57
CA LEU A 59 -16.18 -9.42 -6.72
C LEU A 59 -17.70 -9.43 -6.85
N THR A 60 -18.36 -9.52 -5.70
CA THR A 60 -19.81 -9.40 -5.55
C THR A 60 -20.11 -8.31 -4.52
N ALA A 61 -21.39 -8.10 -4.19
CA ALA A 61 -21.77 -7.16 -3.14
C ALA A 61 -21.29 -7.60 -1.74
N ASP A 62 -21.22 -8.90 -1.47
CA ASP A 62 -20.97 -9.46 -0.14
C ASP A 62 -19.58 -10.10 0.02
N GLU A 63 -18.96 -10.48 -1.11
CA GLU A 63 -17.72 -11.25 -1.13
C GLU A 63 -16.72 -10.74 -2.18
N LEU A 64 -15.45 -10.72 -1.80
CA LEU A 64 -14.29 -10.59 -2.67
C LEU A 64 -13.41 -11.84 -2.55
N THR A 65 -13.09 -12.47 -3.68
CA THR A 65 -12.03 -13.48 -3.75
C THR A 65 -11.00 -13.03 -4.78
N ILE A 66 -9.74 -12.95 -4.37
CA ILE A 66 -8.61 -12.69 -5.29
C ILE A 66 -7.65 -13.88 -5.25
N GLY A 67 -7.53 -14.59 -6.36
CA GLY A 67 -6.46 -15.56 -6.54
C GLY A 67 -5.11 -14.86 -6.64
N MET A 68 -4.17 -15.24 -5.79
CA MET A 68 -2.83 -14.66 -5.75
C MET A 68 -1.84 -15.65 -6.36
N LYS A 69 -0.87 -15.17 -7.15
CA LYS A 69 0.25 -15.99 -7.66
C LYS A 69 1.59 -15.40 -7.26
N GLU A 70 2.51 -16.30 -6.94
CA GLU A 70 3.90 -15.95 -6.64
C GLU A 70 4.57 -15.33 -7.87
N THR A 71 5.24 -14.21 -7.64
CA THR A 71 6.08 -13.48 -8.59
C THR A 71 7.30 -12.94 -7.83
N GLU A 72 8.11 -12.13 -8.48
CA GLU A 72 9.31 -11.54 -7.88
C GLU A 72 9.33 -10.02 -8.00
N TYR A 73 10.07 -9.38 -7.08
CA TYR A 73 10.21 -7.93 -7.01
C TYR A 73 10.74 -7.32 -8.30
N ALA A 74 11.70 -7.99 -8.96
CA ALA A 74 12.25 -7.55 -10.25
C ALA A 74 11.16 -7.45 -11.34
N HIS A 75 10.28 -8.46 -11.41
CA HIS A 75 9.16 -8.46 -12.34
C HIS A 75 8.18 -7.31 -12.05
N HIS A 76 7.84 -7.09 -10.77
CA HIS A 76 6.98 -5.97 -10.38
C HIS A 76 7.53 -4.60 -10.83
N LEU A 77 8.81 -4.33 -10.55
CA LEU A 77 9.46 -3.08 -10.93
C LEU A 77 9.49 -2.89 -12.44
N TYR A 78 9.83 -3.94 -13.19
CA TYR A 78 9.80 -3.90 -14.65
C TYR A 78 8.39 -3.64 -15.19
N ALA A 79 7.38 -4.36 -14.70
CA ALA A 79 5.98 -4.20 -15.12
C ALA A 79 5.37 -2.84 -14.73
N LYS A 80 5.86 -2.20 -13.66
CA LYS A 80 5.43 -0.84 -13.27
C LYS A 80 5.88 0.22 -14.27
N ASN A 81 7.04 0.03 -14.88
CA ASN A 81 7.68 0.98 -15.78
C ASN A 81 7.43 0.70 -17.27
N ASN A 82 6.92 -0.51 -17.59
CA ASN A 82 6.75 -0.98 -18.95
C ASN A 82 5.34 -1.50 -19.19
N ARG A 83 4.83 -1.33 -20.41
CA ARG A 83 3.53 -1.92 -20.80
C ARG A 83 3.75 -3.37 -21.24
N LEU A 84 3.28 -4.31 -20.43
CA LEU A 84 3.30 -5.73 -20.74
C LEU A 84 1.97 -6.19 -21.32
N SER A 85 1.98 -7.40 -21.90
CA SER A 85 0.76 -8.14 -22.23
C SER A 85 -0.11 -8.34 -20.98
N LYS A 86 -1.38 -8.69 -21.14
CA LYS A 86 -2.27 -8.92 -19.99
C LYS A 86 -1.79 -10.12 -19.16
N GLU A 87 -1.25 -11.12 -19.83
CA GLU A 87 -0.75 -12.37 -19.28
C GLU A 87 0.49 -12.11 -18.40
N GLU A 88 1.40 -11.26 -18.89
CA GLU A 88 2.66 -10.91 -18.22
C GLU A 88 2.54 -9.69 -17.30
N ALA A 89 1.43 -8.95 -17.29
CA ALA A 89 1.25 -7.81 -16.40
C ALA A 89 1.37 -8.24 -14.92
N CYS A 90 1.80 -7.32 -14.04
CA CYS A 90 1.95 -7.61 -12.61
C CYS A 90 0.99 -6.78 -11.75
N PRO A 91 -0.33 -7.05 -11.79
CA PRO A 91 -1.29 -6.32 -10.98
C PRO A 91 -1.13 -6.66 -9.50
N ILE A 92 -0.97 -5.63 -8.66
CA ILE A 92 -0.68 -5.81 -7.23
C ILE A 92 -1.89 -5.54 -6.33
N LEU A 93 -1.92 -6.21 -5.19
CA LEU A 93 -2.82 -5.90 -4.08
C LEU A 93 -2.05 -5.03 -3.07
N ALA A 94 -2.71 -3.99 -2.53
CA ALA A 94 -2.12 -3.09 -1.55
C ALA A 94 -3.10 -2.84 -0.38
N PRO A 95 -3.02 -3.61 0.72
CA PRO A 95 -3.66 -3.25 1.97
C PRO A 95 -3.04 -1.98 2.55
N VAL A 96 -3.84 -0.99 2.91
CA VAL A 96 -3.36 0.30 3.41
C VAL A 96 -4.23 0.83 4.55
N ALA A 97 -3.63 1.48 5.54
CA ALA A 97 -4.33 2.09 6.67
C ALA A 97 -4.55 3.59 6.45
N PHE A 98 -5.82 3.98 6.33
CA PHE A 98 -6.26 5.37 6.30
C PHE A 98 -6.53 5.85 7.73
N VAL A 99 -5.52 6.53 8.30
CA VAL A 99 -5.49 6.89 9.72
C VAL A 99 -6.22 8.21 9.96
N VAL A 100 -7.14 8.21 10.93
CA VAL A 100 -7.86 9.40 11.42
C VAL A 100 -7.57 9.59 12.90
N SER A 101 -7.10 10.76 13.28
CA SER A 101 -6.88 11.16 14.68
C SER A 101 -8.19 11.40 15.42
N SER A 102 -8.14 11.40 16.75
CA SER A 102 -9.31 11.65 17.60
C SER A 102 -9.87 13.07 17.48
N ASP A 103 -9.06 14.02 17.00
CA ASP A 103 -9.43 15.41 16.72
C ASP A 103 -9.67 15.69 15.22
N GLY A 104 -9.83 14.65 14.40
CA GLY A 104 -10.34 14.75 13.03
C GLY A 104 -9.30 15.18 11.99
N TYR A 105 -8.04 14.76 12.14
CA TYR A 105 -6.99 14.90 11.13
C TYR A 105 -6.70 13.57 10.47
N LEU A 106 -6.41 13.61 9.17
CA LEU A 106 -5.87 12.49 8.42
C LEU A 106 -4.35 12.49 8.55
N LEU A 107 -3.73 11.31 8.59
CA LEU A 107 -2.28 11.14 8.64
C LEU A 107 -1.78 10.33 7.45
N PHE A 108 -0.76 10.85 6.78
CA PHE A 108 -0.04 10.23 5.67
C PHE A 108 1.46 10.27 5.93
N GLY A 109 2.21 9.40 5.27
CA GLY A 109 3.66 9.41 5.27
C GLY A 109 4.21 9.81 3.91
N ARG A 110 5.29 10.60 3.92
CA ARG A 110 6.14 10.81 2.75
C ARG A 110 7.24 9.77 2.75
N MET A 111 7.38 9.04 1.66
CA MET A 111 8.38 7.98 1.51
C MET A 111 9.80 8.56 1.38
N GLY A 112 10.75 7.96 2.10
CA GLY A 112 12.17 8.33 2.07
C GLY A 112 12.88 7.95 0.76
N GLY A 113 14.07 8.54 0.56
CA GLY A 113 14.94 8.36 -0.60
C GLY A 113 15.34 6.90 -0.90
N GLN A 114 15.39 6.05 0.13
CA GLN A 114 15.77 4.64 0.05
C GLN A 114 14.65 3.72 -0.43
N THR A 115 13.43 4.23 -0.56
CA THR A 115 12.23 3.43 -0.87
C THR A 115 12.04 3.29 -2.38
N ALA A 116 11.09 2.43 -2.79
CA ALA A 116 10.72 2.26 -4.20
C ALA A 116 9.94 3.46 -4.80
N LYS A 117 9.54 4.43 -3.98
CA LYS A 117 8.75 5.60 -4.37
C LYS A 117 9.16 6.87 -3.61
N PRO A 118 10.42 7.33 -3.72
CA PRO A 118 10.90 8.51 -2.97
C PRO A 118 10.01 9.74 -3.14
N GLY A 119 9.73 10.43 -2.05
CA GLY A 119 8.92 11.64 -2.00
C GLY A 119 7.41 11.44 -2.21
N VAL A 120 6.96 10.21 -2.50
CA VAL A 120 5.53 9.93 -2.65
C VAL A 120 4.84 9.95 -1.29
N ILE A 121 3.68 10.60 -1.24
CA ILE A 121 2.81 10.63 -0.07
C ILE A 121 1.80 9.49 -0.18
N GLN A 122 1.74 8.64 0.84
CA GLN A 122 0.85 7.50 0.90
C GLN A 122 0.33 7.22 2.32
N CYS A 123 -0.69 6.38 2.39
CA CYS A 123 -1.10 5.76 3.66
C CYS A 123 -0.03 4.76 4.12
N ALA A 124 -0.05 4.41 5.41
CA ALA A 124 0.74 3.29 5.88
C ALA A 124 0.28 1.98 5.24
N GLY A 125 1.20 1.12 4.83
CA GLY A 125 0.90 -0.11 4.11
C GLY A 125 1.91 -0.44 3.02
N GLY A 126 2.03 -1.74 2.74
CA GLY A 126 3.07 -2.28 1.89
C GLY A 126 2.56 -3.24 0.81
N GLY A 127 3.52 -3.86 0.13
CA GLY A 127 3.25 -5.01 -0.72
C GLY A 127 3.06 -6.26 0.14
N ILE A 128 2.39 -7.27 -0.43
CA ILE A 128 2.29 -8.59 0.21
C ILE A 128 3.62 -9.34 0.04
N ASP A 129 4.15 -9.84 1.14
CA ASP A 129 5.34 -10.68 1.19
C ASP A 129 5.02 -12.12 1.65
N GLN A 130 6.06 -12.94 1.84
CA GLN A 130 5.93 -14.34 2.23
C GLN A 130 5.48 -14.50 3.70
N GLU A 131 5.77 -13.54 4.56
CA GLU A 131 5.41 -13.58 5.99
C GLU A 131 3.90 -13.35 6.17
N ASP A 132 3.27 -12.70 5.21
CA ASP A 132 1.81 -12.50 5.15
C ASP A 132 1.03 -13.77 4.71
N VAL A 133 1.72 -14.88 4.42
CA VAL A 133 1.10 -16.12 3.95
C VAL A 133 0.86 -17.09 5.09
N SER A 134 -0.40 -17.53 5.23
CA SER A 134 -0.78 -18.62 6.14
C SER A 134 -1.69 -19.62 5.43
N LEU A 135 -1.37 -20.92 5.53
CA LEU A 135 -2.18 -22.02 4.97
C LEU A 135 -2.57 -21.87 3.48
N ASN A 136 -1.67 -21.31 2.66
CA ASN A 136 -1.89 -20.96 1.25
C ASN A 136 -2.91 -19.83 1.00
N GLU A 137 -3.05 -18.91 1.94
CA GLU A 137 -3.87 -17.71 1.81
C GLU A 137 -3.08 -16.49 2.31
N ILE A 138 -3.30 -15.33 1.67
CA ILE A 138 -2.72 -14.07 2.14
C ILE A 138 -3.59 -13.51 3.28
N ASP A 139 -2.99 -13.28 4.44
CA ASP A 139 -3.61 -12.56 5.55
C ASP A 139 -3.37 -11.05 5.40
N VAL A 140 -4.25 -10.40 4.64
CA VAL A 140 -4.17 -8.96 4.39
C VAL A 140 -4.35 -8.11 5.66
N VAL A 141 -5.00 -8.64 6.70
CA VAL A 141 -5.22 -7.91 7.96
C VAL A 141 -3.93 -7.91 8.77
N SER A 142 -3.26 -9.05 8.85
CA SER A 142 -1.94 -9.16 9.48
C SER A 142 -0.89 -8.32 8.75
N ASN A 143 -0.90 -8.32 7.40
CA ASN A 143 -0.04 -7.45 6.59
C ASN A 143 -0.20 -5.96 6.98
N VAL A 144 -1.40 -5.39 6.84
CA VAL A 144 -1.61 -3.96 7.15
C VAL A 144 -1.38 -3.64 8.63
N THR A 145 -1.60 -4.60 9.53
CA THR A 145 -1.31 -4.43 10.97
C THR A 145 0.19 -4.27 11.19
N ARG A 146 1.00 -5.15 10.58
CA ARG A 146 2.46 -5.09 10.65
C ARG A 146 2.99 -3.79 10.05
N GLU A 147 2.53 -3.41 8.86
CA GLU A 147 2.96 -2.18 8.18
C GLU A 147 2.64 -0.92 9.01
N VAL A 148 1.48 -0.86 9.66
CA VAL A 148 1.14 0.24 10.59
C VAL A 148 2.08 0.27 11.79
N GLU A 149 2.46 -0.88 12.33
CA GLU A 149 3.42 -0.95 13.43
C GLU A 149 4.83 -0.56 12.97
N GLU A 150 5.28 -1.01 11.80
CA GLU A 150 6.59 -0.74 11.24
C GLU A 150 6.77 0.72 10.83
N GLU A 151 5.78 1.32 10.18
CA GLU A 151 5.89 2.67 9.62
C GLU A 151 5.42 3.77 10.59
N LEU A 152 4.45 3.48 11.47
CA LEU A 152 3.87 4.47 12.38
C LEU A 152 4.13 4.17 13.86
N GLY A 153 4.59 2.97 14.19
CA GLY A 153 4.77 2.52 15.57
C GLY A 153 3.46 2.35 16.32
N ILE A 154 2.32 2.20 15.63
CA ILE A 154 0.99 2.10 16.25
C ILE A 154 0.56 0.63 16.33
N ASN A 155 0.10 0.19 17.49
CA ASN A 155 -0.49 -1.13 17.65
C ASN A 155 -2.01 -1.06 17.46
N VAL A 156 -2.50 -1.50 16.30
CA VAL A 156 -3.95 -1.48 15.98
C VAL A 156 -4.79 -2.44 16.83
N LYS A 157 -4.15 -3.36 17.56
CA LYS A 157 -4.81 -4.31 18.48
C LYS A 157 -4.87 -3.78 19.92
N ASP A 158 -4.25 -2.63 20.22
CA ASP A 158 -4.34 -1.97 21.51
C ASP A 158 -5.46 -0.92 21.48
N ASP A 159 -6.52 -1.16 22.24
CA ASP A 159 -7.68 -0.24 22.34
C ASP A 159 -7.30 1.14 22.90
N HIS A 160 -6.14 1.28 23.55
CA HIS A 160 -5.60 2.56 23.97
C HIS A 160 -4.96 3.36 22.83
N GLU A 161 -4.59 2.73 21.71
CA GLU A 161 -4.01 3.39 20.53
C GLU A 161 -5.00 3.45 19.35
N ALA A 162 -5.86 2.43 19.21
CA ALA A 162 -6.81 2.27 18.13
C ALA A 162 -8.25 2.06 18.65
N LYS A 163 -9.13 3.02 18.38
CA LYS A 163 -10.56 2.93 18.73
C LYS A 163 -11.33 2.01 17.77
N ALA A 164 -10.92 1.96 16.51
CA ALA A 164 -11.51 1.09 15.51
C ALA A 164 -10.51 0.82 14.38
N PHE A 165 -10.49 -0.41 13.88
CA PHE A 165 -9.72 -0.83 12.73
C PHE A 165 -10.51 -1.82 11.87
N PHE A 166 -10.86 -1.45 10.64
CA PHE A 166 -11.71 -2.28 9.77
C PHE A 166 -11.51 -1.96 8.28
N ALA A 167 -11.75 -2.94 7.40
CA ALA A 167 -11.77 -2.70 5.96
C ALA A 167 -12.99 -1.84 5.58
N ASP A 168 -12.75 -0.69 4.95
CA ASP A 168 -13.80 0.27 4.59
C ASP A 168 -14.11 0.26 3.10
N LYS A 169 -13.09 0.37 2.26
CA LYS A 169 -13.26 0.57 0.81
C LYS A 169 -12.26 -0.23 -0.02
N LEU A 170 -12.67 -0.56 -1.24
CA LEU A 170 -11.76 -0.98 -2.31
C LEU A 170 -11.58 0.19 -3.28
N VAL A 171 -10.35 0.44 -3.71
CA VAL A 171 -10.02 1.44 -4.73
C VAL A 171 -9.25 0.77 -5.85
N PHE A 172 -9.73 0.86 -7.09
CA PHE A 172 -9.09 0.22 -8.24
C PHE A 172 -9.47 0.90 -9.58
N PRO A 173 -8.58 0.90 -10.57
CA PRO A 173 -8.87 1.36 -11.93
C PRO A 173 -9.72 0.33 -12.71
N ASP A 174 -10.45 0.78 -13.73
CA ASP A 174 -11.22 -0.11 -14.63
C ASP A 174 -10.35 -1.23 -15.23
N ARG A 175 -9.13 -0.88 -15.65
CA ARG A 175 -8.10 -1.86 -16.02
C ARG A 175 -7.35 -2.25 -14.77
N MET A 176 -7.75 -3.35 -14.16
CA MET A 176 -7.28 -3.83 -12.84
C MET A 176 -5.77 -4.15 -12.80
N GLY A 177 -4.94 -3.09 -12.80
CA GLY A 177 -3.49 -3.12 -12.68
C GLY A 177 -3.00 -2.96 -11.24
N TRP A 178 -3.90 -2.62 -10.33
CA TRP A 178 -3.69 -2.59 -8.89
C TRP A 178 -5.05 -2.55 -8.19
N LEU A 179 -5.11 -2.99 -6.93
CA LEU A 179 -6.27 -2.82 -6.07
C LEU A 179 -5.77 -2.46 -4.67
N ALA A 180 -6.29 -1.36 -4.11
CA ALA A 180 -6.03 -1.00 -2.73
C ALA A 180 -7.21 -1.41 -1.85
N ILE A 181 -6.94 -2.11 -0.75
CA ILE A 181 -7.90 -2.34 0.33
C ILE A 181 -7.63 -1.28 1.38
N VAL A 182 -8.56 -0.36 1.54
CA VAL A 182 -8.44 0.74 2.49
C VAL A 182 -9.03 0.30 3.82
N PHE A 183 -8.16 0.13 4.81
CA PHE A 183 -8.52 -0.08 6.19
C PHE A 183 -8.64 1.26 6.90
N GLN A 184 -9.80 1.53 7.48
CA GLN A 184 -10.00 2.71 8.31
C GLN A 184 -9.40 2.47 9.69
N LEU A 185 -8.47 3.32 10.12
CA LEU A 185 -7.90 3.30 11.47
C LEU A 185 -8.30 4.57 12.22
N HIS A 186 -9.19 4.45 13.20
CA HIS A 186 -9.52 5.55 14.10
C HIS A 186 -8.60 5.49 15.32
N SER A 187 -7.63 6.39 15.41
CA SER A 187 -6.74 6.47 16.56
C SER A 187 -7.40 7.20 17.73
N THR A 188 -7.00 6.82 18.94
CA THR A 188 -7.32 7.54 20.18
C THR A 188 -6.49 8.83 20.31
N PHE A 189 -5.35 8.92 19.63
CA PHE A 189 -4.42 10.05 19.67
C PHE A 189 -4.93 11.24 18.86
N THR A 190 -4.68 12.45 19.38
CA THR A 190 -4.82 13.68 18.59
C THR A 190 -3.73 13.77 17.52
N ARG A 191 -3.89 14.67 16.56
CA ARG A 191 -2.86 14.96 15.54
C ARG A 191 -1.47 15.14 16.14
N ASP A 192 -1.35 15.97 17.17
CA ASP A 192 -0.05 16.29 17.78
C ASP A 192 0.56 15.10 18.52
N GLN A 193 -0.29 14.24 19.09
CA GLN A 193 0.15 13.01 19.73
C GLN A 193 0.63 11.99 18.69
N LEU A 194 -0.11 11.82 17.58
CA LEU A 194 0.31 10.96 16.47
C LEU A 194 1.64 11.39 15.87
N VAL A 195 1.80 12.67 15.53
CA VAL A 195 3.05 13.19 14.98
C VAL A 195 4.23 12.94 15.94
N LYS A 196 4.05 13.20 17.24
CA LYS A 196 5.07 12.89 18.25
C LYS A 196 5.37 11.40 18.38
N ARG A 197 4.34 10.55 18.29
CA ARG A 197 4.47 9.09 18.36
C ARG A 197 5.30 8.55 17.20
N VAL A 198 4.97 8.94 15.97
CA VAL A 198 5.69 8.49 14.77
C VAL A 198 7.11 9.05 14.76
N ASN A 199 7.32 10.32 15.11
CA ASN A 199 8.68 10.88 15.18
C ASN A 199 9.55 10.14 16.20
N ARG A 200 9.00 9.80 17.38
CA ARG A 200 9.70 8.99 18.37
C ARG A 200 10.02 7.58 17.85
N HIS A 201 9.08 6.96 17.14
CA HIS A 201 9.29 5.65 16.52
C HIS A 201 10.43 5.71 15.49
N ASN A 202 10.42 6.72 14.62
CA ASN A 202 11.47 6.96 13.64
C ASN A 202 12.85 7.19 14.29
N GLU A 203 12.91 7.93 15.40
CA GLU A 203 14.14 8.07 16.20
C GLU A 203 14.63 6.73 16.77
N GLN A 204 13.71 5.88 17.25
CA GLN A 204 14.05 4.56 17.77
C GLN A 204 14.60 3.63 16.68
N LEU A 205 14.01 3.64 15.49
CA LEU A 205 14.54 2.90 14.33
C LEU A 205 15.97 3.37 13.99
N ARG A 206 16.19 4.69 13.91
CA ARG A 206 17.53 5.26 13.64
C ARG A 206 18.55 4.85 14.72
N ASN A 207 18.15 4.82 15.99
CA ASN A 207 19.01 4.39 17.08
C ASN A 207 19.39 2.90 17.00
N LYS A 208 18.60 2.08 16.30
CA LYS A 208 18.92 0.67 16.00
C LYS A 208 19.75 0.51 14.71
N GLY A 209 20.05 1.59 14.01
CA GLY A 209 20.73 1.56 12.71
C GLY A 209 19.80 1.28 11.53
N GLU A 210 18.48 1.32 11.75
CA GLU A 210 17.46 1.16 10.71
C GLU A 210 17.10 2.52 10.10
N ILE A 211 16.59 2.51 8.86
CA ILE A 211 16.17 3.73 8.15
C ILE A 211 14.64 3.71 8.04
N PRO A 212 13.92 4.64 8.69
CA PRO A 212 12.46 4.71 8.59
C PRO A 212 11.99 4.88 7.15
N GLU A 213 10.97 4.12 6.75
CA GLU A 213 10.34 4.23 5.42
C GLU A 213 9.72 5.61 5.20
N PHE A 214 8.97 6.11 6.18
CA PHE A 214 8.49 7.48 6.17
C PHE A 214 9.56 8.45 6.65
N GLU A 215 9.99 9.33 5.75
CA GLU A 215 10.91 10.42 6.09
C GLU A 215 10.20 11.57 6.83
N GLU A 216 8.91 11.76 6.54
CA GLU A 216 8.08 12.83 7.07
C GLU A 216 6.64 12.33 7.26
N VAL A 217 6.00 12.80 8.34
CA VAL A 217 4.56 12.62 8.56
C VAL A 217 3.84 13.88 8.15
N ILE A 218 2.81 13.71 7.34
CA ILE A 218 1.98 14.80 6.83
C ILE A 218 0.56 14.64 7.36
N THR A 219 -0.02 15.73 7.84
CA THR A 219 -1.38 15.72 8.37
C THR A 219 -2.25 16.76 7.69
N VAL A 220 -3.50 16.43 7.42
CA VAL A 220 -4.50 17.35 6.87
C VAL A 220 -5.77 17.27 7.71
N LYS A 221 -6.38 18.41 8.01
CA LYS A 221 -7.66 18.39 8.73
C LYS A 221 -8.72 17.77 7.83
N ASN A 222 -9.54 16.89 8.39
CA ASN A 222 -10.58 16.19 7.64
C ASN A 222 -11.81 17.10 7.42
N ILE A 223 -11.61 18.19 6.68
CA ILE A 223 -12.65 19.11 6.22
C ILE A 223 -12.41 19.48 4.74
N PRO A 224 -13.47 19.74 3.95
CA PRO A 224 -13.33 19.94 2.50
C PRO A 224 -12.34 21.04 2.10
N SER A 225 -12.25 22.15 2.84
CA SER A 225 -11.31 23.24 2.54
C SER A 225 -9.85 22.80 2.59
N ASP A 226 -9.47 22.13 3.67
CA ASP A 226 -8.09 21.76 3.95
C ASP A 226 -7.67 20.59 3.07
N ILE A 227 -8.58 19.64 2.80
CA ILE A 227 -8.37 18.57 1.82
C ILE A 227 -8.21 19.15 0.41
N GLY A 228 -9.03 20.13 0.04
CA GLY A 228 -8.95 20.80 -1.25
C GLY A 228 -7.61 21.52 -1.45
N GLN A 229 -7.13 22.21 -0.42
CA GLN A 229 -5.81 22.85 -0.42
C GLN A 229 -4.68 21.81 -0.50
N PHE A 230 -4.73 20.77 0.33
CA PHE A 230 -3.76 19.67 0.32
C PHE A 230 -3.65 18.99 -1.05
N LEU A 231 -4.79 18.75 -1.70
CA LEU A 231 -4.84 18.18 -3.05
C LEU A 231 -4.20 19.10 -4.09
N GLN A 232 -4.33 20.42 -3.97
CA GLN A 232 -3.70 21.38 -4.89
C GLN A 232 -2.17 21.41 -4.70
N GLU A 233 -1.72 21.47 -3.44
CA GLU A 233 -0.31 21.53 -3.05
C GLU A 233 0.44 20.26 -3.47
N HIS A 234 -0.13 19.08 -3.22
CA HIS A 234 0.57 17.80 -3.36
C HIS A 234 0.14 16.95 -4.56
N HIS A 235 -0.61 17.49 -5.54
CA HIS A 235 -1.24 16.71 -6.62
C HIS A 235 -0.32 15.77 -7.41
N LYS A 236 1.00 16.01 -7.44
CA LYS A 236 2.01 15.17 -8.13
C LYS A 236 2.69 14.13 -7.24
N GLU A 237 2.56 14.28 -5.92
CA GLU A 237 3.25 13.47 -4.92
C GLU A 237 2.36 12.36 -4.37
N LEU A 238 1.05 12.41 -4.59
CA LEU A 238 0.11 11.42 -4.05
C LEU A 238 0.19 10.08 -4.78
N ILE A 239 0.20 8.99 -4.02
CA ILE A 239 0.01 7.64 -4.56
C ILE A 239 -1.36 7.53 -5.26
N ARG A 240 -1.43 6.64 -6.26
CA ARG A 240 -2.55 6.55 -7.22
C ARG A 240 -3.94 6.40 -6.57
N TYR A 241 -4.04 5.65 -5.47
CA TYR A 241 -5.30 5.43 -4.77
C TYR A 241 -5.70 6.59 -3.84
N LEU A 242 -4.74 7.38 -3.35
CA LEU A 242 -4.99 8.37 -2.31
C LEU A 242 -5.70 9.60 -2.85
N ARG A 243 -5.28 10.08 -4.02
CA ARG A 243 -5.92 11.21 -4.69
C ARG A 243 -7.45 11.02 -4.85
N PRO A 244 -7.96 9.95 -5.49
CA PRO A 244 -9.40 9.75 -5.66
C PRO A 244 -10.15 9.56 -4.33
N LEU A 245 -9.53 8.98 -3.30
CA LEU A 245 -10.12 8.92 -1.96
C LEU A 245 -10.38 10.30 -1.39
N LEU A 246 -9.37 11.19 -1.43
CA LEU A 246 -9.48 12.55 -0.92
C LEU A 246 -10.47 13.41 -1.73
N TYR A 247 -10.51 13.25 -3.06
CA TYR A 247 -11.51 13.94 -3.89
C TYR A 247 -12.95 13.54 -3.56
N ASN A 248 -13.20 12.31 -3.09
CA ASN A 248 -14.53 11.85 -2.67
C ASN A 248 -14.99 12.50 -1.35
N MET A 249 -14.09 13.19 -0.64
CA MET A 249 -14.34 13.85 0.64
C MET A 249 -14.56 15.37 0.51
N LEU A 250 -14.49 15.92 -0.72
CA LEU A 250 -14.75 17.33 -1.02
C LEU A 250 -16.25 17.65 -1.14
#